data_AF-A0A9P9JN58-F1
#
_entry.id   AF-A0A9P9JN58-F1
#
_cell.length_a   1.000
_cell.length_b   1.000
_cell.length_c   1.000
_cell.angle_alpha   90.00
_cell.angle_beta   90.00
_cell.angle_gamma   90.00
#
_symmetry.space_group_name_H-M   'P 1'
#
loop_
_entity.id
_entity.type
_entity.pdbx_description
1 polymer ?
#
loop_
_entity_poly.entity_id
_entity_poly.type
_entity_poly.pdbx_seq_one_letter_code
_entity_poly.pdbx_strand_id
1 'polypeptide(L)'
;MVLDPPMAMDTDNCSAAFFPPTANRPVSSARAGLAGSMSNRKNEGWRGYGLGQADNKARQSVSTLLPTVFTINAGSNDSIQDFRIQNSGQRMADMLEYLSQASPTSSIILSTMLVNADKEVNSRVLRANDQLREPAKLKELNKRE
;
A
#
# COMPACT_ATOMS: atom_id res chain seq x y z
N MET A 1 -11.18 13.08 35.91
CA MET A 1 -11.77 12.30 34.80
C MET A 1 -11.45 13.07 33.52
N VAL A 2 -10.28 12.80 32.94
CA VAL A 2 -9.84 13.44 31.69
C VAL A 2 -10.26 12.48 30.59
N LEU A 3 -11.20 12.90 29.76
CA LEU A 3 -11.60 12.16 28.57
C LEU A 3 -10.47 12.33 27.55
N ASP A 4 -9.79 11.23 27.24
CA ASP A 4 -8.85 11.19 26.13
C ASP A 4 -9.58 11.58 24.83
N PRO A 5 -9.00 12.46 24.00
CA PRO A 5 -9.60 12.85 22.73
C PRO A 5 -9.73 11.63 21.80
N PRO A 6 -10.73 11.60 20.91
CA PRO A 6 -10.91 10.51 19.97
C PRO A 6 -9.66 10.40 19.10
N MET A 7 -9.09 9.18 19.05
CA MET A 7 -7.92 8.84 18.25
C MET A 7 -8.07 9.32 16.81
N ALA A 8 -7.40 10.42 16.47
CA ALA A 8 -7.21 10.83 15.08
C ALA A 8 -6.43 9.71 14.38
N MET A 9 -7.11 8.99 13.49
CA MET A 9 -6.52 7.91 12.72
C MET A 9 -5.57 8.56 11.69
N ASP A 10 -4.28 8.65 12.07
CA ASP A 10 -3.15 9.17 11.27
C ASP A 10 -3.29 8.75 9.78
N THR A 11 -3.78 9.67 8.93
CA THR A 11 -4.03 9.46 7.48
C THR A 11 -2.76 9.51 6.64
N ASP A 12 -1.62 9.76 7.29
CA ASP A 12 -0.35 10.15 6.66
C ASP A 12 0.61 8.97 6.44
N ASN A 13 0.12 7.74 6.61
CA ASN A 13 0.92 6.53 6.51
C ASN A 13 0.72 5.83 5.16
N CYS A 14 1.71 5.99 4.27
CA CYS A 14 1.92 5.02 3.19
C CYS A 14 2.55 3.77 3.78
N SER A 15 1.96 2.61 3.53
CA SER A 15 2.41 1.32 4.06
C SER A 15 2.47 0.28 2.95
N ALA A 16 3.63 -0.36 2.81
CA ALA A 16 3.78 -1.60 2.07
C ALA A 16 4.12 -2.69 3.10
N ALA A 17 3.28 -3.71 3.28
CA ALA A 17 3.63 -4.85 4.12
C ALA A 17 3.92 -6.08 3.26
N PHE A 18 5.04 -6.73 3.57
CA PHE A 18 5.59 -7.86 2.83
C PHE A 18 5.48 -9.10 3.71
N PHE A 19 4.66 -10.07 3.30
CA PHE A 19 4.46 -11.29 4.07
C PHE A 19 5.03 -12.49 3.29
N PRO A 20 6.02 -13.20 3.85
CA PRO A 20 6.41 -14.51 3.33
C PRO A 20 5.37 -15.57 3.73
N PRO A 21 5.33 -16.72 3.05
CA PRO A 21 4.30 -17.71 3.28
C PRO A 21 4.57 -18.39 4.62
N THR A 22 3.56 -18.43 5.48
CA THR A 22 3.54 -19.42 6.57
C THR A 22 2.27 -20.23 6.44
N ALA A 23 2.44 -21.55 6.56
CA ALA A 23 1.37 -22.51 6.42
C ALA A 23 0.24 -22.22 7.44
N ASN A 24 -0.91 -21.83 6.90
CA ASN A 24 -2.24 -22.26 7.34
C ASN A 24 -2.70 -21.87 8.76
N ARG A 25 -3.02 -20.57 9.05
CA ARG A 25 -3.88 -20.10 10.19
C ARG A 25 -4.49 -18.69 9.94
N PRO A 26 -5.62 -18.30 10.59
CA PRO A 26 -6.53 -17.26 10.12
C PRO A 26 -5.99 -15.82 10.26
N VAL A 27 -6.50 -14.96 9.38
CA VAL A 27 -6.03 -13.60 9.12
C VAL A 27 -6.53 -12.63 10.21
N SER A 28 -5.62 -11.92 10.87
CA SER A 28 -5.95 -10.78 11.73
C SER A 28 -4.91 -9.69 11.53
N SER A 29 -5.33 -8.55 10.98
CA SER A 29 -4.50 -7.38 10.70
C SER A 29 -4.64 -6.34 11.82
N ALA A 30 -3.53 -5.98 12.48
CA ALA A 30 -3.48 -4.87 13.43
C ALA A 30 -2.18 -4.04 13.23
N ARG A 31 -2.30 -2.74 13.49
CA ARG A 31 -1.50 -1.61 12.96
C ARG A 31 -0.11 -1.41 13.60
N ALA A 32 0.73 -0.68 12.87
CA ALA A 32 1.94 0.10 13.23
C ALA A 32 2.91 -0.47 14.27
N GLY A 33 4.10 -0.90 13.80
CA GLY A 33 5.23 -1.22 14.67
C GLY A 33 5.10 -2.59 15.33
N LEU A 34 5.40 -3.65 14.57
CA LEU A 34 5.58 -5.01 15.08
C LEU A 34 4.56 -5.54 16.15
N ALA A 35 3.24 -5.49 15.96
CA ALA A 35 2.27 -6.21 16.82
C ALA A 35 1.39 -7.23 16.05
N GLY A 36 1.50 -8.53 16.37
CA GLY A 36 0.93 -9.66 15.61
C GLY A 36 1.83 -10.90 15.67
N SER A 37 1.36 -12.02 16.19
CA SER A 37 2.19 -13.19 16.56
C SER A 37 2.72 -14.03 15.38
N MET A 38 2.75 -13.48 14.16
CA MET A 38 3.25 -14.19 12.98
C MET A 38 4.77 -14.28 13.03
N SER A 39 5.31 -15.46 12.73
CA SER A 39 6.75 -15.71 12.73
C SER A 39 7.50 -14.90 11.66
N ASN A 40 6.80 -14.34 10.67
CA ASN A 40 7.41 -13.57 9.59
C ASN A 40 6.67 -12.25 9.31
N ARG A 41 6.92 -11.26 10.19
CA ARG A 41 6.11 -10.04 10.32
C ARG A 41 6.71 -8.77 9.70
N LYS A 42 7.57 -8.89 8.69
CA LYS A 42 8.29 -7.72 8.16
C LYS A 42 7.30 -6.73 7.56
N ASN A 43 7.09 -5.61 8.24
CA ASN A 43 6.23 -4.53 7.78
C ASN A 43 7.10 -3.32 7.42
N GLU A 44 6.80 -2.70 6.28
CA GLU A 44 7.51 -1.50 5.82
C GLU A 44 6.51 -0.35 5.68
N GLY A 45 6.13 0.20 6.84
CA GLY A 45 5.36 1.43 6.92
C GLY A 45 6.30 2.63 6.98
N TRP A 46 6.14 3.58 6.06
CA TRP A 46 6.98 4.78 5.98
C TRP A 46 6.10 6.03 6.11
N ARG A 47 6.10 6.65 7.29
CA ARG A 47 5.32 7.85 7.56
C ARG A 47 5.76 8.99 6.65
N GLY A 48 4.80 9.69 6.05
CA GLY A 48 5.06 10.84 5.17
C GLY A 48 5.60 10.49 3.78
N TYR A 49 5.79 9.21 3.45
CA TYR A 49 6.30 8.83 2.14
C TYR A 49 5.22 8.97 1.07
N GLY A 50 5.57 9.57 -0.05
CA GLY A 50 4.77 9.50 -1.26
C GLY A 50 4.93 8.17 -1.99
N LEU A 51 4.12 7.95 -3.03
CA LEU A 51 4.10 6.71 -3.82
C LEU A 51 5.48 6.39 -4.43
N GLY A 52 6.21 7.40 -4.91
CA GLY A 52 7.53 7.19 -5.52
C GLY A 52 8.61 6.77 -4.52
N GLN A 53 8.53 7.29 -3.29
CA GLN A 53 9.45 6.91 -2.21
C GLN A 53 9.14 5.48 -1.72
N ALA A 54 7.86 5.13 -1.65
CA ALA A 54 7.42 3.77 -1.33
C ALA A 54 7.87 2.76 -2.40
N ASP A 55 7.75 3.08 -3.69
CA ASP A 55 8.24 2.23 -4.78
C ASP A 55 9.75 1.98 -4.67
N ASN A 56 10.55 3.05 -4.50
CA ASN A 56 12.00 2.92 -4.33
C ASN A 56 12.38 1.99 -3.17
N LYS A 57 11.66 2.07 -2.04
CA LYS A 57 11.87 1.16 -0.91
C LYS A 57 11.46 -0.27 -1.26
N ALA A 58 10.30 -0.46 -1.87
CA ALA A 58 9.84 -1.79 -2.27
C ALA A 58 10.83 -2.49 -3.21
N ARG A 59 11.45 -1.76 -4.16
CA ARG A 59 12.49 -2.28 -5.04
C ARG A 59 13.75 -2.74 -4.30
N GLN A 60 14.14 -2.01 -3.26
CA GLN A 60 15.28 -2.38 -2.41
C GLN A 60 14.96 -3.60 -1.55
N SER A 61 13.74 -3.69 -1.04
CA SER A 61 13.35 -4.74 -0.09
C SER A 61 12.99 -6.05 -0.77
N VAL A 62 12.38 -6.02 -1.95
CA VAL A 62 11.88 -7.23 -2.62
C VAL A 62 13.00 -8.24 -2.92
N SER A 63 14.17 -7.75 -3.31
CA SER A 63 15.33 -8.58 -3.64
C SER A 63 15.87 -9.35 -2.44
N THR A 64 15.69 -8.80 -1.23
CA THR A 64 16.21 -9.38 0.01
C THR A 64 15.13 -10.19 0.75
N LEU A 65 13.88 -9.77 0.66
CA LEU A 65 12.78 -10.36 1.43
C LEU A 65 12.04 -11.47 0.70
N LEU A 66 12.12 -11.52 -0.64
CA LEU A 66 11.43 -12.48 -1.51
C LEU A 66 10.01 -12.85 -1.03
N PRO A 67 9.15 -11.86 -0.83
CA PRO A 67 7.85 -12.07 -0.24
C PRO A 67 6.90 -12.77 -1.22
N THR A 68 6.02 -13.61 -0.68
CA THR A 68 4.95 -14.27 -1.45
C THR A 68 3.65 -13.47 -1.44
N VAL A 69 3.49 -12.53 -0.51
CA VAL A 69 2.35 -11.62 -0.48
C VAL A 69 2.83 -10.19 -0.30
N PHE A 70 2.43 -9.34 -1.22
CA PHE A 70 2.56 -7.89 -1.16
C PHE A 70 1.23 -7.28 -0.75
N THR A 71 1.24 -6.37 0.21
CA THR A 71 0.07 -5.56 0.55
C THR A 71 0.45 -4.09 0.39
N ILE A 72 -0.30 -3.36 -0.43
CA ILE A 72 0.05 -1.99 -0.83
C ILE A 72 -1.10 -1.05 -0.48
N ASN A 73 -0.79 -0.03 0.31
CA ASN A 73 -1.64 1.13 0.54
C ASN A 73 -0.76 2.38 0.50
N ALA A 74 -0.73 3.07 -0.64
CA ALA A 74 0.12 4.23 -0.87
C ALA A 74 -0.56 5.28 -1.75
N GLY A 75 -0.23 6.55 -1.50
CA GLY A 75 -0.75 7.71 -2.25
C GLY A 75 -1.41 8.80 -1.41
N SER A 76 -1.66 8.54 -0.11
CA SER A 76 -2.30 9.53 0.78
C SER A 76 -1.45 10.80 0.90
N ASN A 77 -0.13 10.65 1.01
CA ASN A 77 0.79 11.78 1.09
C ASN A 77 0.91 12.55 -0.22
N ASP A 78 0.87 11.86 -1.37
CA ASP A 78 0.76 12.52 -2.67
C ASP A 78 -0.51 13.38 -2.71
N SER A 79 -1.63 12.84 -2.20
CA SER A 79 -2.92 13.54 -2.12
C SER A 79 -2.93 14.72 -1.17
N ILE A 80 -2.18 14.68 -0.06
CA ILE A 80 -2.01 15.83 0.84
C ILE A 80 -1.16 16.91 0.16
N GLN A 81 -0.07 16.51 -0.50
CA GLN A 81 0.94 17.41 -1.08
C GLN A 81 0.63 17.88 -2.52
N ASP A 82 -0.49 17.46 -3.10
CA ASP A 82 -0.85 17.66 -4.51
C ASP A 82 0.21 17.18 -5.51
N PHE A 83 0.88 16.09 -5.17
CA PHE A 83 2.03 15.62 -5.93
C PHE A 83 1.61 14.61 -7.00
N ARG A 84 1.66 15.03 -8.28
CA ARG A 84 1.52 14.15 -9.45
C ARG A 84 0.27 13.23 -9.42
N ILE A 85 -0.84 13.72 -8.89
CA ILE A 85 -2.11 12.98 -8.74
C ILE A 85 -2.65 12.45 -10.07
N GLN A 86 -2.43 13.18 -11.16
CA GLN A 86 -2.89 12.78 -12.50
C GLN A 86 -2.21 11.51 -13.02
N ASN A 87 -1.04 11.16 -12.47
CA ASN A 87 -0.24 10.03 -12.91
C ASN A 87 -0.19 8.91 -11.85
N SER A 88 -1.04 8.97 -10.82
CA SER A 88 -1.04 7.98 -9.73
C SER A 88 -1.31 6.57 -10.23
N GLY A 89 -2.24 6.40 -11.19
CA GLY A 89 -2.54 5.10 -11.79
C GLY A 89 -1.34 4.48 -12.51
N GLN A 90 -0.69 5.25 -13.39
CA GLN A 90 0.49 4.77 -14.13
C GLN A 90 1.64 4.41 -13.17
N ARG A 91 1.93 5.28 -12.21
CA ARG A 91 2.99 5.03 -11.22
C ARG A 91 2.73 3.79 -10.38
N MET A 92 1.46 3.54 -10.02
CA MET A 92 1.09 2.31 -9.35
C MET A 92 1.27 1.10 -10.28
N ALA A 93 0.82 1.19 -11.53
CA ALA A 93 0.97 0.12 -12.52
C ALA A 93 2.45 -0.28 -12.70
N ASP A 94 3.36 0.70 -12.80
CA ASP A 94 4.80 0.47 -12.94
C ASP A 94 5.40 -0.24 -11.71
N MET A 95 4.96 0.14 -10.50
CA MET A 95 5.35 -0.52 -9.25
C MET A 95 4.83 -1.97 -9.22
N LEU A 96 3.55 -2.18 -9.53
CA LEU A 96 2.94 -3.50 -9.57
C LEU A 96 3.61 -4.42 -10.59
N GLU A 97 3.98 -3.87 -11.75
CA GLU A 97 4.65 -4.60 -12.81
C GLU A 97 6.03 -5.08 -12.36
N TYR A 98 6.82 -4.19 -11.80
CA TYR A 98 8.10 -4.57 -11.23
C TYR A 98 7.97 -5.63 -10.13
N LEU A 99 7.04 -5.48 -9.18
CA LEU A 99 6.88 -6.45 -8.10
C LEU A 99 6.47 -7.84 -8.60
N SER A 100 5.62 -7.90 -9.63
CA SER A 100 5.27 -9.17 -10.28
C SER A 100 6.46 -9.79 -11.00
N GLN A 101 7.30 -9.01 -11.67
CA GLN A 101 8.50 -9.52 -12.34
C GLN A 101 9.56 -9.98 -11.32
N ALA A 102 9.74 -9.24 -10.24
CA ALA A 102 10.71 -9.55 -9.20
C ALA A 102 10.31 -10.75 -8.34
N SER A 103 9.01 -11.03 -8.20
CA SER A 103 8.49 -12.21 -7.49
C SER A 103 7.26 -12.79 -8.22
N PRO A 104 7.46 -13.60 -9.28
CA PRO A 104 6.36 -14.09 -10.14
C PRO A 104 5.34 -14.97 -9.43
N THR A 105 5.75 -15.65 -8.36
CA THR A 105 4.88 -16.53 -7.56
C THR A 105 4.10 -15.79 -6.48
N SER A 106 4.28 -14.48 -6.37
CA SER A 106 3.64 -13.67 -5.36
C SER A 106 2.20 -13.28 -5.69
N SER A 107 1.45 -13.00 -4.63
CA SER A 107 0.16 -12.33 -4.70
C SER A 107 0.29 -10.89 -4.26
N ILE A 108 -0.37 -9.98 -4.96
CA ILE A 108 -0.39 -8.56 -4.62
C ILE A 108 -1.81 -8.18 -4.23
N ILE A 109 -1.97 -7.60 -3.06
CA ILE A 109 -3.22 -7.02 -2.55
C ILE A 109 -3.06 -5.50 -2.57
N LEU A 110 -3.72 -4.84 -3.51
CA LEU A 110 -3.78 -3.39 -3.60
C LEU A 110 -5.05 -2.87 -2.93
N SER A 111 -4.90 -1.92 -2.01
CA SER A 111 -6.01 -1.22 -1.36
C SER A 111 -6.16 0.20 -1.88
N THR A 112 -7.39 0.72 -1.95
CA THR A 112 -7.65 2.14 -2.17
C THR A 112 -7.43 2.94 -0.89
N MET A 113 -7.14 4.24 -1.04
CA MET A 113 -6.96 5.17 0.07
C MET A 113 -8.28 5.48 0.77
N LEU A 114 -8.22 5.74 2.08
CA LEU A 114 -9.36 6.18 2.89
C LEU A 114 -9.74 7.62 2.55
N VAL A 115 -11.02 7.95 2.69
CA VAL A 115 -11.53 9.32 2.53
C VAL A 115 -10.87 10.28 3.52
N ASN A 116 -10.67 11.52 3.10
CA ASN A 116 -10.09 12.57 3.94
C ASN A 116 -11.19 13.54 4.43
N ALA A 117 -11.02 14.11 5.62
CA ALA A 117 -11.93 15.11 6.17
C ALA A 117 -11.84 16.46 5.44
N ASP A 118 -10.63 16.83 4.98
CA ASP A 118 -10.42 18.00 4.14
C ASP A 118 -10.98 17.72 2.73
N LYS A 119 -11.86 18.61 2.25
CA LYS A 119 -12.59 18.40 0.98
C LYS A 119 -11.67 18.47 -0.24
N GLU A 120 -10.66 19.33 -0.23
CA GLU A 120 -9.73 19.49 -1.36
C GLU A 120 -8.79 18.29 -1.43
N VAL A 121 -8.25 17.84 -0.29
CA VAL A 121 -7.49 16.59 -0.19
C VAL A 121 -8.35 15.41 -0.59
N ASN A 122 -9.60 15.32 -0.12
CA ASN A 122 -10.49 14.22 -0.45
C ASN A 122 -10.81 14.15 -1.96
N SER A 123 -10.94 15.30 -2.63
CA SER A 123 -11.10 15.33 -4.09
C SER A 123 -9.90 14.72 -4.83
N ARG A 124 -8.68 14.91 -4.31
CA ARG A 124 -7.45 14.31 -4.85
C ARG A 124 -7.40 12.81 -4.56
N VAL A 125 -7.76 12.41 -3.33
CA VAL A 125 -7.89 11.00 -2.93
C VAL A 125 -8.86 10.25 -3.84
N LEU A 126 -10.05 10.80 -4.10
CA LEU A 126 -11.05 10.18 -4.96
C LEU A 126 -10.52 10.01 -6.40
N ARG A 127 -9.94 11.07 -6.97
CA ARG A 127 -9.34 11.02 -8.31
C ARG A 127 -8.23 9.97 -8.43
N ALA A 128 -7.36 9.89 -7.43
CA ALA A 128 -6.32 8.88 -7.41
C ALA A 128 -6.89 7.46 -7.19
N ASN A 129 -7.88 7.27 -6.31
CA ASN A 129 -8.55 5.99 -6.12
C ASN A 129 -9.20 5.48 -7.41
N ASP A 130 -9.80 6.36 -8.22
CA ASP A 130 -10.35 6.00 -9.53
C ASP A 130 -9.26 5.46 -10.45
N GLN A 131 -8.09 6.12 -10.49
CA GLN A 131 -6.94 5.66 -11.26
C GLN A 131 -6.32 4.36 -10.73
N LEU A 132 -6.36 4.08 -9.42
CA LEU A 132 -5.77 2.87 -8.83
C LEU A 132 -6.56 1.59 -9.13
N ARG A 133 -7.85 1.70 -9.45
CA ARG A 133 -8.70 0.55 -9.75
C ARG A 133 -8.38 -0.08 -11.12
N GLU A 134 -7.95 0.74 -12.08
CA GLU A 134 -7.67 0.25 -13.44
C GLU A 134 -6.45 -0.69 -13.50
N PRO A 135 -5.28 -0.35 -12.91
CA PRO A 135 -4.14 -1.26 -12.84
C PRO A 135 -4.45 -2.60 -12.15
N ALA A 136 -5.29 -2.58 -11.10
CA ALA A 136 -5.70 -3.78 -10.39
C ALA A 136 -6.50 -4.72 -11.29
N LYS A 137 -7.46 -4.18 -12.07
CA LYS A 137 -8.25 -4.96 -13.03
C LYS A 137 -7.39 -5.53 -14.15
N LEU A 138 -6.51 -4.72 -14.75
CA LEU A 138 -5.64 -5.15 -15.85
C LEU A 138 -4.75 -6.32 -15.43
N LYS A 139 -4.18 -6.28 -14.22
CA LYS A 139 -3.37 -7.41 -13.73
C LYS A 139 -4.16 -8.67 -13.45
N GLU A 140 -5.40 -8.54 -12.98
CA GLU A 140 -6.27 -9.70 -12.79
C GLU A 140 -6.64 -10.36 -14.14
N LEU A 141 -6.82 -9.57 -15.20
CA LEU A 141 -7.07 -10.08 -16.55
C LEU A 141 -5.84 -10.82 -17.09
N ASN A 142 -4.65 -10.23 -17.00
CA ASN A 142 -3.42 -10.82 -17.52
C ASN A 142 -2.98 -12.10 -16.77
N LYS A 143 -3.47 -12.33 -15.54
CA LYS A 143 -3.20 -13.57 -14.80
C LYS A 143 -4.03 -14.77 -15.29
N ARG A 144 -5.08 -14.53 -16.09
CA ARG A 144 -6.02 -15.56 -16.56
C ARG A 144 -5.74 -16.04 -17.98
N GLU A 145 -4.78 -15.42 -18.66
CA GLU A 145 -4.26 -15.82 -19.99
C GLU A 145 -3.04 -16.73 -19.84
#